data_AF-A0A0P0C8Y0-F1
#
_entry.id   AF-A0A0P0C8Y0-F1
#
_cell.length_a   1.000
_cell.length_b   1.000
_cell.length_c   1.000
_cell.angle_alpha   90.00
_cell.angle_beta   90.00
_cell.angle_gamma   90.00
#
_symmetry.space_group_name_H-M   'P 1'
#
loop_
_entity.id
_entity.type
_entity.pdbx_description
1 polymer ?
#
loop_
_entity_poly.entity_id
_entity_poly.type
_entity_poly.pdbx_seq_one_letter_code
_entity_poly.pdbx_strand_id
1 'polypeptide(L)'
;MKGRPVLLKYCILSIAIFLITPLIVDLILQLFMDTKSSSFTFYINLLEAIRENKLFVFIQTLVGIVSIYFLGRFAEKQIVEHKRSSFFIGALTLLSLWLILFLSSMLFAAVESTGPFQKYGFWSVIIGWLLFGLPQYTIYGVLHGLTMGYLVGNEIKNRGSQKYRHSNHFY
;
A
#
# COMPACT_ATOMS: atom_id res chain seq x y z
N MET A 1 13.73 -16.32 2.35
CA MET A 1 13.19 -14.96 2.50
C MET A 1 11.94 -14.83 1.67
N LYS A 2 10.86 -15.51 2.09
CA LYS A 2 9.61 -15.63 1.34
C LYS A 2 8.61 -14.51 1.68
N GLY A 3 8.81 -13.74 2.75
CA GLY A 3 7.90 -12.66 3.12
C GLY A 3 7.93 -11.47 2.16
N ARG A 4 9.12 -11.11 1.65
CA ARG A 4 9.29 -10.02 0.66
C ARG A 4 8.53 -10.26 -0.65
N PRO A 5 8.70 -11.39 -1.35
CA PRO A 5 7.97 -11.62 -2.61
C PRO A 5 6.46 -11.77 -2.40
N VAL A 6 6.02 -12.31 -1.25
CA VAL A 6 4.59 -12.37 -0.92
C VAL A 6 4.02 -10.97 -0.74
N LEU A 7 4.69 -10.12 0.05
CA LEU A 7 4.25 -8.75 0.29
C LEU A 7 4.22 -7.93 -1.01
N LEU A 8 5.23 -8.06 -1.87
CA LEU A 8 5.27 -7.43 -3.20
C LEU A 8 4.10 -7.87 -4.08
N LYS A 9 3.86 -9.20 -4.18
CA LYS A 9 2.75 -9.77 -4.94
C LYS A 9 1.41 -9.15 -4.53
N TYR A 10 1.14 -9.10 -3.23
CA TYR A 10 -0.13 -8.55 -2.74
C TYR A 10 -0.22 -7.03 -2.91
N CYS A 11 0.89 -6.28 -2.82
CA CYS A 11 0.88 -4.86 -3.15
C CYS A 11 0.53 -4.61 -4.63
N ILE A 12 1.13 -5.37 -5.55
CA ILE A 12 0.82 -5.29 -6.99
C ILE A 12 -0.64 -5.66 -7.25
N LEU A 13 -1.14 -6.73 -6.60
CA LEU A 13 -2.53 -7.15 -6.71
C LEU A 13 -3.49 -6.05 -6.22
N SER A 14 -3.19 -5.40 -5.09
CA SER A 14 -4.02 -4.30 -4.58
C SER A 14 -4.05 -3.10 -5.53
N ILE A 15 -2.92 -2.75 -6.13
CA ILE A 15 -2.86 -1.70 -7.16
C ILE A 15 -3.71 -2.09 -8.37
N ALA A 16 -3.60 -3.34 -8.85
CA ALA A 16 -4.40 -3.82 -9.96
C ALA A 16 -5.91 -3.77 -9.66
N ILE A 17 -6.32 -4.20 -8.47
CA ILE A 17 -7.72 -4.12 -8.02
C ILE A 17 -8.21 -2.67 -8.00
N PHE A 18 -7.42 -1.76 -7.41
CA PHE A 18 -7.75 -0.33 -7.38
C PHE A 18 -7.92 0.23 -8.79
N LEU A 19 -7.00 -0.09 -9.70
CA LEU A 19 -7.05 0.38 -11.09
C LEU A 19 -8.21 -0.21 -11.88
N ILE A 20 -8.68 -1.42 -11.57
CA ILE A 20 -9.80 -2.06 -12.29
C ILE A 20 -11.16 -1.61 -11.73
N THR A 21 -11.24 -1.21 -10.46
CA THR A 21 -12.49 -0.87 -9.78
C THR A 21 -13.33 0.18 -10.54
N PRO A 22 -12.79 1.30 -11.04
CA PRO A 22 -13.56 2.27 -11.81
C PRO A 22 -14.23 1.69 -13.07
N LEU A 23 -13.57 0.76 -13.78
CA LEU A 23 -14.15 0.11 -14.96
C LEU A 23 -15.33 -0.80 -14.59
N ILE A 24 -15.20 -1.53 -13.48
CA ILE A 24 -16.27 -2.40 -13.00
C ILE A 24 -17.49 -1.55 -12.60
N VAL A 25 -17.27 -0.45 -11.88
CA VAL A 25 -18.35 0.46 -11.46
C VAL A 25 -19.03 1.08 -12.68
N ASP A 26 -18.25 1.55 -13.66
CA ASP A 26 -18.77 2.14 -14.89
C ASP A 26 -19.60 1.14 -15.70
N LEU A 27 -19.13 -0.10 -15.81
CA LEU A 27 -19.86 -1.18 -16.47
C LEU A 27 -21.21 -1.47 -15.77
N ILE A 28 -21.22 -1.53 -14.44
CA ILE A 28 -22.45 -1.72 -13.66
C ILE A 28 -23.42 -0.55 -13.91
N LEU A 29 -22.94 0.70 -13.85
CA LEU A 29 -23.79 1.86 -14.06
C LEU A 29 -24.38 1.92 -15.47
N GLN A 30 -23.61 1.56 -16.50
CA GLN A 30 -24.11 1.46 -17.88
C GLN A 30 -25.15 0.35 -18.03
N LEU A 31 -24.95 -0.80 -17.40
CA LEU A 31 -25.89 -1.93 -17.49
C LEU A 31 -27.23 -1.67 -16.77
N PHE A 32 -27.24 -0.88 -15.69
CA PHE A 32 -28.42 -0.73 -14.84
C PHE A 32 -29.07 0.66 -14.87
N MET A 33 -28.35 1.71 -15.27
CA MET A 33 -28.81 3.10 -15.09
C MET A 33 -28.78 3.94 -16.37
N ASP A 34 -28.41 3.38 -17.53
CA ASP A 34 -28.28 4.10 -18.82
C ASP A 34 -27.46 5.41 -18.73
N THR A 35 -26.54 5.47 -17.76
CA THR A 35 -25.69 6.65 -17.55
C THR A 35 -24.54 6.66 -18.54
N LYS A 36 -24.31 7.80 -19.20
CA LYS A 36 -23.06 8.09 -19.93
C LYS A 36 -21.94 8.46 -18.94
N SER A 37 -21.60 7.56 -18.04
CA SER A 37 -20.40 7.69 -17.22
C SER A 37 -19.17 7.34 -18.07
N SER A 38 -18.05 8.05 -17.84
CA SER A 38 -16.79 7.80 -18.54
C SER A 38 -15.70 7.49 -17.52
N SER A 39 -15.51 6.20 -17.23
CA SER A 39 -14.30 5.71 -16.54
C SER A 39 -13.01 6.21 -17.19
N PHE A 40 -13.03 6.55 -18.48
CA PHE A 40 -11.90 7.12 -19.21
C PHE A 40 -11.42 8.45 -18.61
N THR A 41 -12.32 9.31 -18.13
CA THR A 41 -11.95 10.57 -17.47
C THR A 41 -11.12 10.32 -16.20
N PHE A 42 -11.43 9.26 -15.43
CA PHE A 42 -10.62 8.88 -14.28
C PHE A 42 -9.18 8.55 -14.70
N TYR A 43 -8.99 7.75 -15.76
CA TYR A 43 -7.65 7.37 -16.22
C TYR A 43 -6.86 8.55 -16.81
N ILE A 44 -7.52 9.44 -17.55
CA ILE A 44 -6.89 10.68 -18.03
C ILE A 44 -6.38 11.50 -16.84
N ASN A 45 -7.25 11.75 -15.85
CA ASN A 45 -6.88 12.54 -14.68
C ASN A 45 -5.77 11.86 -13.85
N LEU A 46 -5.79 10.53 -13.75
CA LEU A 46 -4.73 9.78 -13.07
C LEU A 46 -3.39 9.91 -13.79
N LEU A 47 -3.38 9.77 -15.12
CA LEU A 47 -2.16 9.91 -15.93
C LEU A 47 -1.63 11.34 -15.90
N GLU A 48 -2.50 12.33 -15.94
CA GLU A 48 -2.14 13.74 -15.81
C GLU A 48 -1.54 14.03 -14.42
N ALA A 49 -2.18 13.56 -13.35
CA ALA A 49 -1.65 13.68 -11.99
C ALA A 49 -0.27 13.03 -11.83
N ILE A 50 -0.06 11.84 -12.41
CA ILE A 50 1.26 11.18 -12.42
C ILE A 50 2.28 12.00 -13.22
N ARG A 51 1.88 12.54 -14.39
CA ARG A 51 2.75 13.34 -15.26
C ARG A 51 3.21 14.63 -14.59
N GLU A 52 2.33 15.28 -13.84
CA GLU A 52 2.64 16.50 -13.09
C GLU A 52 3.50 16.22 -11.85
N ASN A 53 3.34 15.04 -11.24
CA ASN A 53 3.96 14.69 -9.96
C ASN A 53 4.99 13.56 -10.08
N LYS A 54 5.77 13.51 -11.17
CA LYS A 54 6.71 12.40 -11.45
C LYS A 54 7.71 12.15 -10.33
N LEU A 55 8.27 13.22 -9.75
CA LEU A 55 9.27 13.10 -8.68
C LEU A 55 8.63 12.51 -7.41
N PHE A 56 7.43 12.96 -7.04
CA PHE A 56 6.67 12.41 -5.94
C PHE A 56 6.41 10.91 -6.15
N VAL A 57 5.88 10.52 -7.33
CA VAL A 57 5.60 9.12 -7.66
C VAL A 57 6.87 8.26 -7.59
N PHE A 58 8.00 8.75 -8.11
CA PHE A 58 9.29 8.06 -8.03
C PHE A 58 9.73 7.83 -6.58
N ILE A 59 9.67 8.86 -5.73
CA ILE A 59 10.04 8.77 -4.32
C ILE A 59 9.12 7.81 -3.56
N GLN A 60 7.80 7.91 -3.75
CA GLN A 60 6.85 7.01 -3.09
C GLN A 60 7.03 5.55 -3.55
N THR A 61 7.36 5.33 -4.82
CA THR A 61 7.68 3.99 -5.34
C THR A 61 8.94 3.43 -4.67
N LEU A 62 9.99 4.25 -4.54
CA LEU A 62 11.22 3.85 -3.87
C LEU A 62 10.99 3.51 -2.39
N VAL A 63 10.25 4.38 -1.67
CA VAL A 63 9.87 4.16 -0.28
C VAL A 63 9.05 2.88 -0.13
N GLY A 64 8.12 2.62 -1.03
CA GLY A 64 7.35 1.38 -1.06
C GLY A 64 8.24 0.13 -1.21
N ILE A 65 9.16 0.13 -2.19
CA ILE A 65 10.09 -0.99 -2.41
C ILE A 65 10.97 -1.24 -1.18
N VAL A 66 11.56 -0.18 -0.62
CA VAL A 66 12.42 -0.26 0.57
C VAL A 66 11.62 -0.79 1.76
N SER A 67 10.41 -0.28 1.97
CA SER A 67 9.54 -0.71 3.06
C SER A 67 9.14 -2.18 2.93
N ILE A 68 8.80 -2.64 1.72
CA ILE A 68 8.50 -4.05 1.44
C ILE A 68 9.70 -4.94 1.75
N TYR A 69 10.92 -4.49 1.42
CA TYR A 69 12.15 -5.23 1.67
C TYR A 69 12.37 -5.49 3.18
N PHE A 70 12.18 -4.47 4.02
CA PHE A 70 12.35 -4.57 5.47
C PHE A 70 11.16 -5.25 6.15
N LEU A 71 9.95 -4.77 5.91
CA LEU A 71 8.74 -5.27 6.55
C LEU A 71 8.41 -6.69 6.12
N GLY A 72 8.65 -7.07 4.86
CA GLY A 72 8.46 -8.44 4.41
C GLY A 72 9.36 -9.44 5.15
N ARG A 73 10.61 -9.06 5.45
CA ARG A 73 11.52 -9.89 6.26
C ARG A 73 11.05 -9.95 7.72
N PHE A 74 10.63 -8.83 8.28
CA PHE A 74 10.13 -8.76 9.65
C PHE A 74 8.88 -9.62 9.83
N ALA A 75 7.92 -9.52 8.93
CA ALA A 75 6.69 -10.32 8.95
C ALA A 75 6.97 -11.82 8.89
N GLU A 76 7.86 -12.26 7.99
CA GLU A 76 8.30 -13.66 7.90
C GLU A 76 8.88 -14.15 9.23
N LYS A 77 9.78 -13.37 9.84
CA LYS A 77 10.39 -13.72 11.13
C LYS A 77 9.33 -13.87 12.23
N GLN A 78 8.42 -12.90 12.35
CA GLN A 78 7.38 -12.92 13.38
C GLN A 78 6.40 -14.09 13.21
N ILE A 79 6.03 -14.42 11.97
CA ILE A 79 5.05 -15.48 11.68
C ILE A 79 5.68 -16.87 11.76
N VAL A 80 6.86 -17.06 11.17
CA VAL A 80 7.46 -18.38 10.98
C VAL A 80 8.34 -18.78 12.18
N GLU A 81 9.24 -17.88 12.62
CA GLU A 81 10.19 -18.18 13.70
C GLU A 81 9.55 -17.96 15.07
N HIS A 82 8.89 -16.83 15.26
CA HIS A 82 8.26 -16.49 16.55
C HIS A 82 6.82 -17.01 16.69
N LYS A 83 6.31 -17.75 15.70
CA LYS A 83 4.97 -18.37 15.70
C LYS A 83 3.84 -17.41 16.10
N ARG A 84 3.98 -16.10 15.82
CA ARG A 84 2.93 -15.12 16.11
C ARG A 84 1.75 -15.29 15.16
N SER A 85 0.60 -14.73 15.54
CA SER A 85 -0.62 -14.76 14.73
C SER A 85 -0.36 -14.22 13.33
N SER A 86 -0.55 -15.07 12.32
CA SER A 86 -0.31 -14.72 10.92
C SER A 86 -1.21 -13.59 10.44
N PHE A 87 -2.48 -13.61 10.85
CA PHE A 87 -3.43 -12.55 10.55
C PHE A 87 -2.97 -11.21 11.14
N PHE A 88 -2.70 -11.18 12.45
CA PHE A 88 -2.34 -9.94 13.15
C PHE A 88 -1.06 -9.33 12.58
N ILE A 89 -0.02 -10.14 12.36
CA ILE A 89 1.23 -9.66 11.78
C ILE A 89 1.04 -9.20 10.33
N GLY A 90 0.26 -9.92 9.53
CA GLY A 90 -0.06 -9.52 8.16
C GLY A 90 -0.79 -8.18 8.09
N ALA A 91 -1.82 -8.00 8.92
CA ALA A 91 -2.57 -6.75 9.00
C ALA A 91 -1.69 -5.58 9.47
N LEU A 92 -0.91 -5.78 10.54
CA LEU A 92 0.02 -4.77 11.04
C LEU A 92 1.08 -4.41 10.00
N THR A 93 1.59 -5.39 9.25
CA THR A 93 2.59 -5.16 8.20
C THR A 93 2.07 -4.24 7.10
N LEU A 94 0.83 -4.45 6.65
CA LEU A 94 0.20 -3.58 5.65
C LEU A 94 -0.14 -2.21 6.23
N LEU A 95 -0.63 -2.13 7.47
CA LEU A 95 -0.87 -0.85 8.13
C LEU A 95 0.43 -0.05 8.28
N SER A 96 1.54 -0.69 8.65
CA SER A 96 2.86 -0.06 8.71
C SER A 96 3.30 0.47 7.34
N LEU A 97 3.03 -0.24 6.24
CA LEU A 97 3.33 0.26 4.89
C LEU A 97 2.57 1.56 4.61
N TRP A 98 1.28 1.60 4.93
CA TRP A 98 0.45 2.80 4.77
C TRP A 98 0.98 3.98 5.60
N LEU A 99 1.36 3.75 6.86
CA LEU A 99 1.91 4.78 7.72
C LEU A 99 3.27 5.30 7.23
N ILE A 100 4.13 4.43 6.70
CA ILE A 100 5.42 4.86 6.13
C ILE A 100 5.20 5.70 4.86
N LEU A 101 4.28 5.28 3.98
CA LEU A 101 3.92 6.06 2.79
C LEU A 101 3.29 7.40 3.16
N PHE A 102 2.45 7.44 4.20
CA PHE A 102 1.90 8.68 4.75
C PHE A 102 3.02 9.63 5.20
N LEU A 103 3.92 9.15 6.05
CA LEU A 103 5.03 9.96 6.57
C LEU A 103 5.93 10.46 5.45
N SER A 104 6.22 9.62 4.46
CA SER A 104 7.00 10.03 3.29
C SER A 104 6.29 11.09 2.46
N SER A 105 4.98 10.93 2.24
CA SER A 105 4.18 11.88 1.45
C SER A 105 4.10 13.24 2.15
N MET A 106 3.83 13.24 3.46
CA MET A 106 3.82 14.43 4.30
C MET A 106 5.16 15.16 4.27
N LEU A 107 6.27 14.43 4.45
CA LEU A 107 7.61 15.02 4.43
C LEU A 107 7.96 15.59 3.05
N PHE A 108 7.63 14.87 1.97
CA PHE A 108 7.86 15.37 0.62
C PHE A 108 7.10 16.68 0.38
N ALA A 109 5.79 16.70 0.69
CA ALA A 109 4.97 17.90 0.53
C ALA A 109 5.49 19.07 1.39
N ALA A 110 5.94 18.79 2.61
CA ALA A 110 6.51 19.81 3.49
C ALA A 110 7.81 20.39 2.91
N VAL A 111 8.70 19.54 2.38
CA VAL A 111 9.94 20.00 1.72
C VAL A 111 9.63 20.77 0.43
N GLU A 112 8.69 20.31 -0.39
CA GLU A 112 8.29 21.02 -1.60
C GLU A 112 7.73 22.42 -1.28
N SER A 113 7.05 22.56 -0.14
CA SER A 113 6.48 23.82 0.33
C SER A 113 7.49 24.86 0.82
N THR A 114 8.79 24.54 0.91
CA THR A 114 9.84 25.51 1.28
C THR A 114 10.45 26.24 0.08
N GLY A 115 9.99 25.95 -1.14
CA GLY A 115 10.45 26.63 -2.35
C GLY A 115 10.09 28.13 -2.40
N PRO A 116 10.81 28.95 -3.18
CA PRO A 116 10.76 30.42 -3.13
C PRO A 116 9.43 31.08 -3.55
N PHE A 117 8.40 30.32 -3.94
CA PHE A 117 7.10 30.83 -4.40
C PHE A 117 5.91 30.08 -3.79
N GLN A 118 6.12 29.39 -2.67
CA GLN A 118 5.10 28.57 -2.04
C GLN A 118 4.24 29.37 -1.06
N LYS A 119 2.93 29.14 -1.12
CA LYS A 119 1.92 29.87 -0.32
C LYS A 119 1.88 29.45 1.14
N TYR A 120 2.28 28.21 1.44
CA TYR A 120 2.24 27.62 2.78
C TYR A 120 3.64 27.22 3.21
N GLY A 121 4.00 27.49 4.46
CA GLY A 121 5.28 27.06 5.02
C GLY A 121 5.27 25.59 5.48
N PHE A 122 6.47 25.04 5.64
CA PHE A 122 6.74 23.65 6.06
C PHE A 122 5.81 23.11 7.16
N TRP A 123 5.70 23.82 8.28
CA TRP A 123 4.89 23.40 9.42
C TRP A 123 3.39 23.42 9.15
N SER A 124 2.92 24.39 8.34
CA SER A 124 1.50 24.46 7.95
C SER A 124 1.10 23.24 7.14
N VAL A 125 1.97 22.79 6.22
CA VAL A 125 1.74 21.58 5.43
C VAL A 125 1.74 20.33 6.31
N ILE A 126 2.69 20.18 7.24
CA ILE A 126 2.70 19.06 8.19
C ILE A 126 1.40 19.00 8.98
N ILE A 127 0.96 20.12 9.55
CA ILE A 127 -0.28 20.19 10.34
C ILE A 127 -1.49 19.83 9.45
N GLY A 128 -1.54 20.34 8.21
CA GLY A 128 -2.58 19.97 7.25
C GLY A 128 -2.64 18.47 6.96
N TRP A 129 -1.50 17.84 6.72
CA TRP A 129 -1.42 16.39 6.53
C TRP A 129 -1.83 15.60 7.77
N LEU A 130 -1.46 16.04 8.97
CA LEU A 130 -1.87 15.38 10.21
C LEU A 130 -3.38 15.50 10.47
N LEU A 131 -3.96 16.66 10.23
CA LEU A 131 -5.39 16.89 10.50
C LEU A 131 -6.29 16.26 9.43
N PHE A 132 -5.93 16.37 8.15
CA PHE A 132 -6.80 15.98 7.05
C PHE A 132 -6.34 14.70 6.35
N GLY A 133 -5.02 14.45 6.27
CA GLY A 133 -4.45 13.29 5.59
C GLY A 133 -4.38 12.03 6.45
N LEU A 134 -3.94 12.15 7.71
CA LEU A 134 -3.72 11.00 8.59
C LEU A 134 -5.00 10.17 8.81
N PRO A 135 -6.18 10.78 9.04
CA PRO A 135 -7.41 10.00 9.19
C PRO A 135 -7.71 9.16 7.94
N GLN A 136 -7.57 9.75 6.75
CA GLN A 136 -7.84 9.09 5.47
C GLN A 136 -6.87 7.91 5.25
N TYR A 137 -5.56 8.14 5.41
CA TYR A 137 -4.55 7.09 5.28
C TYR A 137 -4.75 5.95 6.29
N THR A 138 -5.17 6.27 7.51
CA THR A 138 -5.43 5.27 8.54
C THR A 138 -6.67 4.44 8.21
N ILE A 139 -7.76 5.06 7.75
CA ILE A 139 -8.97 4.34 7.32
C ILE A 139 -8.62 3.36 6.19
N TYR A 140 -7.97 3.85 5.13
CA TYR A 140 -7.55 2.98 4.02
C TYR A 140 -6.55 1.91 4.47
N GLY A 141 -5.62 2.28 5.36
CA GLY A 141 -4.62 1.36 5.90
C GLY A 141 -5.22 0.24 6.74
N VAL A 142 -6.23 0.55 7.56
CA VAL A 142 -6.96 -0.45 8.35
C VAL A 142 -7.79 -1.35 7.45
N LEU A 143 -8.56 -0.78 6.51
CA LEU A 143 -9.38 -1.57 5.58
C LEU A 143 -8.50 -2.51 4.73
N HIS A 144 -7.45 -1.97 4.12
CA HIS A 144 -6.49 -2.75 3.34
C HIS A 144 -5.74 -3.78 4.20
N GLY A 145 -5.32 -3.39 5.40
CA GLY A 145 -4.63 -4.26 6.34
C GLY A 145 -5.48 -5.44 6.78
N LEU A 146 -6.75 -5.21 7.11
CA LEU A 146 -7.65 -6.28 7.53
C LEU A 146 -8.00 -7.23 6.37
N THR A 147 -8.26 -6.68 5.19
CA THR A 147 -8.65 -7.47 4.00
C THR A 147 -7.48 -8.27 3.42
N MET A 148 -6.39 -7.59 3.05
CA MET A 148 -5.24 -8.22 2.40
C MET A 148 -4.25 -8.82 3.39
N GLY A 149 -4.24 -8.36 4.65
CA GLY A 149 -3.29 -8.83 5.66
C GLY A 149 -3.52 -10.28 6.06
N TYR A 150 -4.78 -10.74 6.03
CA TYR A 150 -5.10 -12.16 6.16
C TYR A 150 -4.41 -12.99 5.07
N LEU A 151 -4.54 -12.59 3.81
CA LEU A 151 -3.98 -13.31 2.66
C LEU A 151 -2.45 -13.32 2.69
N VAL A 152 -1.83 -12.17 2.94
CA VAL A 152 -0.37 -12.03 3.10
C VAL A 152 0.12 -12.93 4.24
N GLY A 153 -0.47 -12.81 5.42
CA GLY A 153 -0.05 -13.55 6.60
C GLY A 153 -0.17 -15.06 6.42
N ASN A 154 -1.28 -15.52 5.84
CA ASN A 154 -1.52 -16.94 5.62
C ASN A 154 -0.58 -17.52 4.56
N GLU A 155 -0.33 -16.80 3.46
CA GLU A 155 0.62 -17.26 2.43
C GLU A 155 2.06 -17.33 2.97
N ILE A 156 2.48 -16.36 3.80
CA ILE A 156 3.78 -16.40 4.49
C ILE A 156 3.88 -17.64 5.39
N LYS A 157 2.86 -17.90 6.21
CA LYS A 157 2.80 -19.06 7.11
C LYS A 157 2.92 -20.38 6.32
N ASN A 158 2.09 -20.55 5.29
CA ASN A 158 2.05 -21.77 4.48
C ASN A 158 3.39 -22.05 3.80
N ARG A 159 4.00 -21.03 3.20
CA ARG A 159 5.31 -21.14 2.55
C ARG A 159 6.44 -21.38 3.55
N GLY A 160 6.31 -20.94 4.80
CA GLY A 160 7.22 -21.22 5.91
C GLY A 160 7.14 -22.66 6.39
N SER A 161 5.92 -23.17 6.63
CA SER A 161 5.68 -24.54 7.11
C SER A 161 6.14 -25.63 6.12
N GLN A 162 6.02 -25.40 4.81
CA GLN A 162 6.53 -26.34 3.79
C GLN A 162 8.05 -26.54 3.88
N LYS A 163 8.82 -25.54 4.33
CA LYS A 163 10.28 -25.66 4.49
C LYS A 163 10.64 -26.63 5.63
N TYR A 164 9.93 -26.57 6.75
CA TYR A 164 10.14 -27.47 7.90
C TYR A 164 9.75 -28.91 7.58
N ARG A 165 8.71 -29.13 6.76
CA ARG A 165 8.35 -30.50 6.31
C ARG A 165 9.41 -31.10 5.38
N HIS A 166 10.01 -30.32 4.50
CA HIS A 166 11.07 -30.84 3.64
C HIS A 166 12.38 -31.08 4.37
N SER A 167 12.76 -30.29 5.39
CA SER A 167 13.98 -30.58 6.16
C SER A 167 13.88 -31.87 6.99
N ASN A 168 12.68 -32.26 7.40
CA ASN A 168 12.47 -33.45 8.23
C ASN A 168 12.35 -34.77 7.44
N HIS A 169 12.35 -34.71 6.10
CA HIS A 169 12.35 -35.91 5.25
C HIS A 169 13.74 -36.32 4.77
N PHE A 170 14.78 -35.57 5.14
CA PHE A 170 16.18 -35.87 4.82
C PHE A 170 16.99 -36.36 6.04
N TYR A 171 16.30 -36.75 7.12
CA TYR A 171 16.89 -37.41 8.29
C TYR A 171 16.16 -38.72 8.57
#